data_AF-A0A8B6GU90-F1
#
_entry.id   AF-A0A8B6GU90-F1
#
_cell.length_a   1.000
_cell.length_b   1.000
_cell.length_c   1.000
_cell.angle_alpha   90.00
_cell.angle_beta   90.00
_cell.angle_gamma   90.00
#
_symmetry.space_group_name_H-M   'P 1'
#
loop_
_entity.id
_entity.type
_entity.pdbx_description
1 polymer ?
#
loop_
_entity_poly.entity_id
_entity_poly.type
_entity_poly.pdbx_seq_one_letter_code
_entity_poly.pdbx_strand_id
1 'polypeptide(L)'
;MEHMVDLPKVYTKENLPVSKEHIPTQREIKKWTHLESVDIPEIDADIGIMIGNNVPDAYTPFNVCTGPSGSPHATKTRLGWILWNVIRDSSSFEVNRVHMQHEGCDETQLNLLMQSINLDFPERMNEDKRENSIDDKTFMQQVESSIHLENQHYCIALPFRDQHVVFPNNSVQGIKRLNGLRHKFAKNDNFKQQYCDFMSKIIEKGYAEPVPTEDVDRNDGKVWYLPHHGVYHAKKQDKIRVVFDCSVKYMGISLNSQLLQGPNLANNLLGVLIRFRQDKIAVLGDIESMFYQVKVPVEDRDFLRFYWWENGNVDTEPKEYRMTVHLFGATSSPSCSNYALQNTAKENKDKFDSLVIEYTDKEHVCR
;
A
#
# COMPACT_ATOMS: atom_id res chain seq x y z
N MET A 1 3.38 -54.41 -4.18
CA MET A 1 3.32 -53.34 -3.15
C MET A 1 4.43 -52.30 -3.28
N GLU A 2 5.47 -52.49 -4.10
CA GLU A 2 6.67 -51.62 -4.13
C GLU A 2 6.51 -50.21 -4.74
N HIS A 3 5.36 -49.89 -5.34
CA HIS A 3 5.13 -48.60 -6.02
C HIS A 3 3.93 -47.79 -5.50
N MET A 4 3.44 -48.07 -4.29
CA MET A 4 2.32 -47.33 -3.70
C MET A 4 2.82 -45.99 -3.11
N VAL A 5 2.05 -44.92 -3.31
CA VAL A 5 2.24 -43.61 -2.69
C VAL A 5 0.89 -43.21 -2.10
N ASP A 6 0.85 -43.02 -0.78
CA ASP A 6 -0.36 -42.57 -0.11
C ASP A 6 -0.54 -41.07 -0.34
N LEU A 7 -1.68 -40.71 -0.91
CA LEU A 7 -2.04 -39.31 -1.11
C LEU A 7 -2.85 -38.82 0.11
N PRO A 8 -2.59 -37.61 0.61
CA PRO A 8 -3.42 -37.00 1.65
C PRO A 8 -4.78 -36.61 1.05
N LYS A 9 -5.48 -35.64 1.66
CA LYS A 9 -6.75 -35.13 1.13
C LYS A 9 -6.61 -34.68 -0.34
N VAL A 10 -7.29 -35.39 -1.25
CA VAL A 10 -7.36 -35.05 -2.67
C VAL A 10 -8.53 -34.10 -2.92
N TYR A 11 -8.30 -33.08 -3.75
CA TYR A 11 -9.31 -32.10 -4.17
C TYR A 11 -9.68 -32.34 -5.63
N THR A 12 -10.96 -32.20 -5.96
CA THR A 12 -11.45 -32.36 -7.34
C THR A 12 -11.79 -31.00 -7.96
N LYS A 13 -11.55 -30.88 -9.26
CA LYS A 13 -11.92 -29.72 -10.07
C LYS A 13 -12.38 -30.22 -11.43
N GLU A 14 -13.39 -29.57 -12.02
CA GLU A 14 -13.91 -29.97 -13.35
C GLU A 14 -12.84 -29.92 -14.44
N ASN A 15 -11.93 -28.93 -14.38
CA ASN A 15 -10.85 -28.75 -15.33
C ASN A 15 -9.53 -28.48 -14.58
N LEU A 16 -8.53 -29.35 -14.79
CA LEU A 16 -7.18 -29.15 -14.28
C LEU A 16 -6.45 -28.11 -15.15
N PRO A 17 -5.70 -27.16 -14.55
CA PRO A 17 -5.01 -26.10 -15.30
C PRO A 17 -3.69 -26.61 -15.92
N VAL A 18 -3.75 -27.72 -16.65
CA VAL A 18 -2.60 -28.39 -17.27
C VAL A 18 -2.96 -28.87 -18.67
N SER A 19 -2.00 -28.77 -19.59
CA SER A 19 -2.11 -29.27 -20.96
C SER A 19 -1.13 -30.40 -21.17
N LYS A 20 -1.49 -31.38 -22.01
CA LYS A 20 -0.56 -32.44 -22.48
C LYS A 20 0.65 -31.84 -23.18
N GLU A 21 0.50 -30.63 -23.74
CA GLU A 21 1.61 -29.90 -24.32
C GLU A 21 2.72 -29.74 -23.28
N HIS A 22 2.45 -29.49 -22.00
CA HIS A 22 3.48 -29.27 -20.97
C HIS A 22 4.31 -30.52 -20.62
N ILE A 23 3.92 -31.71 -21.09
CA ILE A 23 4.63 -32.95 -20.79
C ILE A 23 5.91 -32.99 -21.65
N PRO A 24 7.10 -33.08 -21.03
CA PRO A 24 8.34 -33.21 -21.80
C PRO A 24 8.40 -34.53 -22.57
N THR A 25 8.98 -34.50 -23.77
CA THR A 25 9.09 -35.67 -24.64
C THR A 25 10.51 -36.21 -24.70
N GLN A 26 10.67 -37.49 -25.03
CA GLN A 26 12.00 -38.10 -25.21
C GLN A 26 12.85 -37.35 -26.25
N ARG A 27 12.22 -36.80 -27.30
CA ARG A 27 12.91 -36.01 -28.34
C ARG A 27 13.56 -34.74 -27.78
N GLU A 28 12.95 -34.12 -26.77
CA GLU A 28 13.44 -32.87 -26.18
C GLU A 28 14.66 -33.08 -25.29
N ILE A 29 14.79 -34.25 -24.68
CA ILE A 29 15.93 -34.57 -23.81
C ILE A 29 17.09 -35.26 -24.53
N LYS A 30 16.85 -35.94 -25.67
CA LYS A 30 17.89 -36.60 -26.47
C LYS A 30 19.03 -35.69 -26.93
N LYS A 31 18.83 -34.37 -26.94
CA LYS A 31 19.88 -33.38 -27.27
C LYS A 31 20.90 -33.17 -26.14
N TRP A 32 20.64 -33.69 -24.94
CA TRP A 32 21.51 -33.53 -23.78
C TRP A 32 22.22 -34.85 -23.47
N THR A 33 23.54 -34.86 -23.64
CA THR A 33 24.38 -36.06 -23.46
C THR A 33 24.29 -36.63 -22.04
N HIS A 34 24.13 -35.77 -21.03
CA HIS A 34 23.99 -36.18 -19.63
C HIS A 34 22.62 -36.80 -19.28
N LEU A 35 21.66 -36.75 -20.20
CA LEU A 35 20.32 -37.37 -20.05
C LEU A 35 20.13 -38.58 -20.97
N GLU A 36 21.19 -39.11 -21.59
CA GLU A 36 21.10 -40.28 -22.49
C GLU A 36 20.54 -41.54 -21.81
N SER A 37 20.73 -41.67 -20.49
CA SER A 37 20.24 -42.79 -19.68
C SER A 37 18.78 -42.63 -19.22
N VAL A 38 18.15 -41.49 -19.53
CA VAL A 38 16.76 -41.18 -19.12
C VAL A 38 15.82 -41.57 -20.25
N ASP A 39 14.92 -42.50 -19.95
CA ASP A 39 13.87 -42.97 -20.86
C ASP A 39 12.49 -42.54 -20.34
N ILE A 40 11.75 -41.82 -21.18
CA ILE A 40 10.46 -41.23 -20.85
C ILE A 40 9.39 -41.91 -21.70
N PRO A 41 8.44 -42.62 -21.07
CA PRO A 41 7.37 -43.29 -21.79
C PRO A 41 6.43 -42.28 -22.42
N GLU A 42 5.96 -42.58 -23.63
CA GLU A 42 4.85 -41.86 -24.25
C GLU A 42 3.54 -42.44 -23.72
N ILE A 43 2.70 -41.60 -23.12
CA ILE A 43 1.45 -42.01 -22.48
C ILE A 43 0.28 -41.37 -23.20
N ASP A 44 -0.50 -42.18 -23.90
CA ASP A 44 -1.76 -41.76 -24.52
C ASP A 44 -2.92 -41.84 -23.51
N ALA A 45 -2.92 -40.92 -22.54
CA ALA A 45 -3.98 -40.79 -21.54
C ALA A 45 -4.20 -39.32 -21.17
N ASP A 46 -5.38 -39.00 -20.65
CA ASP A 46 -5.68 -37.67 -20.13
C ASP A 46 -5.06 -37.46 -18.75
N ILE A 47 -4.76 -36.20 -18.42
CA ILE A 47 -4.19 -35.84 -17.12
C ILE A 47 -5.30 -35.91 -16.08
N GLY A 48 -5.31 -36.97 -15.27
CA GLY A 48 -6.35 -37.19 -14.26
C GLY A 48 -6.03 -36.63 -12.87
N ILE A 49 -4.75 -36.46 -12.53
CA ILE A 49 -4.32 -36.01 -11.21
C ILE A 49 -3.07 -35.13 -11.28
N MET A 50 -3.04 -34.09 -10.46
CA MET A 50 -1.84 -33.30 -10.19
C MET A 50 -1.38 -33.58 -8.77
N ILE A 51 -0.14 -34.07 -8.62
CA ILE A 51 0.49 -34.23 -7.31
C ILE A 51 1.32 -32.97 -7.08
N GLY A 52 1.16 -32.36 -5.89
CA GLY A 52 1.94 -31.20 -5.46
C GLY A 52 3.06 -31.60 -4.50
N ASN A 53 3.98 -30.68 -4.24
CA ASN A 53 5.16 -30.91 -3.38
C ASN A 53 4.82 -31.22 -1.89
N ASN A 54 3.54 -31.20 -1.51
CA ASN A 54 3.06 -31.61 -0.19
C ASN A 54 2.99 -33.14 -0.01
N VAL A 55 3.42 -33.93 -1.00
CA VAL A 55 3.52 -35.40 -0.94
C VAL A 55 4.98 -35.82 -1.12
N PRO A 56 5.85 -35.70 -0.10
CA PRO A 56 7.29 -35.93 -0.24
C PRO A 56 7.63 -37.31 -0.82
N ASP A 57 6.90 -38.35 -0.43
CA ASP A 57 7.10 -39.72 -0.90
C ASP A 57 6.96 -39.89 -2.43
N ALA A 58 6.20 -39.02 -3.10
CA ALA A 58 6.09 -39.00 -4.55
C ALA A 58 7.37 -38.48 -5.24
N TYR A 59 8.14 -37.63 -4.55
CA TYR A 59 9.32 -36.94 -5.09
C TYR A 59 10.65 -37.49 -4.58
N THR A 60 10.63 -38.43 -3.63
CA THR A 60 11.85 -39.02 -3.07
C THR A 60 12.78 -39.54 -4.17
N PRO A 61 14.01 -38.99 -4.29
CA PRO A 61 14.91 -39.33 -5.38
C PRO A 61 15.56 -40.70 -5.16
N PHE A 62 15.48 -41.56 -6.18
CA PHE A 62 16.23 -42.81 -6.28
C PHE A 62 17.50 -42.66 -7.11
N ASN A 63 17.46 -41.78 -8.11
CA ASN A 63 18.61 -41.45 -8.94
C ASN A 63 18.46 -40.02 -9.46
N VAL A 64 19.57 -39.30 -9.64
CA VAL A 64 19.59 -37.95 -10.18
C VAL A 64 20.62 -37.86 -11.29
N CYS A 65 20.18 -37.46 -12.49
CA CYS A 65 21.04 -37.17 -13.63
C CYS A 65 21.20 -35.66 -13.75
N THR A 66 22.39 -35.16 -13.42
CA THR A 66 22.71 -33.72 -13.42
C THR A 66 23.49 -33.33 -14.68
N GLY A 67 23.47 -32.03 -15.00
CA GLY A 67 24.21 -31.46 -16.12
C GLY A 67 24.84 -30.11 -15.76
N PRO A 68 25.41 -29.41 -16.76
CA PRO A 68 25.98 -28.06 -16.57
C PRO A 68 24.98 -27.06 -15.98
N SER A 69 25.48 -25.98 -15.39
CA SER A 69 24.63 -24.92 -14.84
C SER A 69 23.63 -24.39 -15.89
N GLY A 70 22.36 -24.29 -15.52
CA GLY A 70 21.28 -23.85 -16.41
C GLY A 70 20.75 -24.92 -17.38
N SER A 71 21.32 -26.12 -17.41
CA SER A 71 20.80 -27.24 -18.21
C SER A 71 19.63 -27.97 -17.52
N PRO A 72 18.81 -28.75 -18.25
CA PRO A 72 17.83 -29.61 -17.64
C PRO A 72 18.48 -30.75 -16.85
N HIS A 73 17.77 -31.25 -15.85
CA HIS A 73 18.19 -32.43 -15.08
C HIS A 73 17.00 -33.34 -14.84
N ALA A 74 17.28 -34.60 -14.48
CA ALA A 74 16.24 -35.60 -14.26
C ALA A 74 16.38 -36.26 -12.89
N THR A 75 15.25 -36.52 -12.25
CA THR A 75 15.17 -37.25 -10.98
C THR A 75 14.30 -38.48 -11.15
N LYS A 76 14.87 -39.68 -10.94
CA LYS A 76 14.10 -40.92 -10.87
C LYS A 76 13.43 -41.00 -9.51
N THR A 77 12.12 -41.14 -9.51
CA THR A 77 11.31 -41.31 -8.31
C THR A 77 10.58 -42.64 -8.37
N ARG A 78 9.75 -42.92 -7.36
CA ARG A 78 8.85 -44.08 -7.35
C ARG A 78 7.82 -44.04 -8.49
N LEU A 79 7.45 -42.86 -8.98
CA LEU A 79 6.46 -42.66 -10.06
C LEU A 79 7.09 -42.59 -11.46
N GLY A 80 8.42 -42.69 -11.56
CA GLY A 80 9.15 -42.57 -12.82
C GLY A 80 10.09 -41.38 -12.84
N TRP A 81 10.53 -41.00 -14.04
CA TRP A 81 11.43 -39.87 -14.24
C TRP A 81 10.68 -38.54 -14.21
N ILE A 82 11.15 -37.63 -13.37
CA ILE A 82 10.74 -36.22 -13.35
C ILE A 82 11.84 -35.41 -14.04
N LEU A 83 11.46 -34.56 -14.98
CA LEU A 83 12.37 -33.64 -15.65
C LEU A 83 12.21 -32.22 -15.13
N TRP A 84 13.34 -31.56 -14.98
CA TRP A 84 13.44 -30.20 -14.49
C TRP A 84 14.09 -29.30 -15.53
N ASN A 85 13.67 -28.04 -15.57
CA ASN A 85 14.29 -26.99 -16.38
C ASN A 85 14.36 -27.30 -17.89
N VAL A 86 13.30 -27.93 -18.43
CA VAL A 86 13.11 -28.11 -19.87
C VAL A 86 12.54 -26.83 -20.46
N ILE A 87 13.39 -26.03 -21.12
CA ILE A 87 13.00 -24.77 -21.74
C ILE A 87 12.65 -25.03 -23.22
N ARG A 88 11.51 -24.48 -23.67
CA ARG A 88 11.05 -24.54 -25.07
C ARG A 88 11.02 -23.13 -25.65
N ASP A 89 11.53 -23.00 -26.87
CA ASP A 89 11.68 -21.70 -27.54
C ASP A 89 10.38 -21.16 -28.18
N SER A 90 9.23 -21.77 -27.92
CA SER A 90 7.97 -21.36 -28.58
C SER A 90 6.72 -21.69 -27.77
N SER A 91 6.23 -20.71 -27.02
CA SER A 91 4.92 -20.06 -27.20
C SER A 91 4.72 -19.08 -26.04
N SER A 92 4.04 -17.95 -26.29
CA SER A 92 3.60 -17.06 -25.22
C SER A 92 2.59 -17.82 -24.34
N PHE A 93 2.89 -18.01 -23.07
CA PHE A 93 1.97 -18.61 -22.10
C PHE A 93 1.38 -17.53 -21.20
N GLU A 94 0.06 -17.56 -20.99
CA GLU A 94 -0.56 -16.85 -19.88
C GLU A 94 -0.28 -17.62 -18.59
N VAL A 95 0.62 -17.08 -17.77
CA VAL A 95 0.88 -17.56 -16.42
C VAL A 95 0.51 -16.46 -15.44
N ASN A 96 -0.20 -16.81 -14.37
CA ASN A 96 -0.36 -15.94 -13.21
C ASN A 96 0.98 -15.86 -12.47
N ARG A 97 1.87 -14.96 -12.93
CA ARG A 97 3.18 -14.73 -12.30
C ARG A 97 3.04 -13.72 -11.19
N VAL A 98 3.18 -14.16 -9.94
CA VAL A 98 3.46 -13.25 -8.83
C VAL A 98 4.94 -12.89 -8.91
N HIS A 99 5.24 -11.74 -9.49
CA HIS A 99 6.61 -11.22 -9.52
C HIS A 99 6.84 -10.36 -8.28
N MET A 100 7.61 -10.87 -7.33
CA MET A 100 8.14 -10.06 -6.24
C MET A 100 9.42 -9.42 -6.76
N GLN A 101 9.34 -8.15 -7.16
CA GLN A 101 10.51 -7.38 -7.57
C GLN A 101 11.34 -7.07 -6.31
N HIS A 102 12.47 -7.76 -6.16
CA HIS A 102 13.49 -7.38 -5.20
C HIS A 102 14.28 -6.20 -5.78
N GLU A 103 13.87 -4.97 -5.48
CA GLU A 103 14.79 -3.84 -5.55
C GLU A 103 15.75 -3.95 -4.37
N GLY A 104 17.05 -3.96 -4.67
CA GLY A 104 18.11 -4.21 -3.69
C GLY A 104 18.08 -3.22 -2.54
N CYS A 105 17.98 -3.74 -1.32
CA CYS A 105 18.30 -3.04 -0.09
C CYS A 105 18.70 -4.07 0.98
N ASP A 106 19.91 -3.96 1.52
CA ASP A 106 20.52 -4.87 2.50
C ASP A 106 19.65 -5.09 3.76
N GLU A 107 18.79 -4.13 4.13
CA GLU A 107 17.86 -4.29 5.25
C GLU A 107 16.79 -5.36 5.01
N THR A 108 16.39 -5.59 3.76
CA THR A 108 15.34 -6.59 3.46
C THR A 108 15.90 -8.00 3.55
N GLN A 109 17.17 -8.20 3.19
CA GLN A 109 17.85 -9.49 3.38
C GLN A 109 18.10 -9.78 4.85
N LEU A 110 18.47 -8.78 5.64
CA LEU A 110 18.58 -8.93 7.09
C LEU A 110 17.23 -9.26 7.71
N ASN A 111 16.15 -8.60 7.30
CA ASN A 111 14.80 -8.91 7.78
C ASN A 111 14.32 -10.30 7.36
N LEU A 112 14.65 -10.76 6.14
CA LEU A 112 14.34 -12.10 5.67
C LEU A 112 15.17 -13.17 6.37
N LEU A 113 16.45 -12.90 6.65
CA LEU A 113 17.32 -13.76 7.45
C LEU A 113 16.82 -13.84 8.90
N MET A 114 16.42 -12.70 9.47
CA MET A 114 15.80 -12.66 10.80
C MET A 114 14.48 -13.42 10.81
N GLN A 115 13.66 -13.32 9.75
CA GLN A 115 12.43 -14.12 9.60
C GLN A 115 12.72 -15.61 9.44
N SER A 116 13.74 -16.01 8.68
CA SER A 116 14.10 -17.42 8.52
C SER A 116 14.65 -18.01 9.81
N ILE A 117 15.51 -17.25 10.52
CA ILE A 117 16.01 -17.62 11.85
C ILE A 117 14.83 -17.73 12.83
N ASN A 118 13.88 -16.80 12.80
CA ASN A 118 12.69 -16.84 13.66
C ASN A 118 11.76 -18.04 13.37
N LEU A 119 11.76 -18.58 12.14
CA LEU A 119 11.01 -19.79 11.80
C LEU A 119 11.67 -21.08 12.34
N ASP A 120 13.00 -21.07 12.53
CA ASP A 120 13.75 -22.22 13.05
C ASP A 120 13.65 -22.36 14.59
N PHE A 121 13.12 -21.35 15.29
CA PHE A 121 12.91 -21.35 16.75
C PHE A 121 11.42 -21.18 17.12
N PRO A 122 10.62 -22.26 17.14
CA PRO A 122 9.18 -22.21 17.46
C PRO A 122 8.87 -21.77 18.90
N GLU A 123 9.88 -21.60 19.76
CA GLU A 123 9.76 -21.12 21.14
C GLU A 123 9.53 -19.60 21.23
N ARG A 124 9.59 -18.85 20.12
CA ARG A 124 9.24 -17.42 20.05
C ARG A 124 7.83 -17.15 19.50
N MET A 125 6.86 -17.98 19.87
CA MET A 125 5.42 -17.65 19.75
C MET A 125 4.97 -16.55 20.74
N ASN A 126 5.89 -15.74 21.27
CA ASN A 126 5.52 -14.41 21.76
C ASN A 126 5.60 -13.51 20.54
N GLU A 127 4.44 -13.03 20.09
CA GLU A 127 4.33 -12.07 19.00
C GLU A 127 5.46 -11.02 19.13
N ASP A 128 6.39 -10.97 18.18
CA ASP A 128 7.28 -9.82 17.97
C ASP A 128 6.40 -8.63 17.52
N LYS A 129 5.43 -8.23 18.35
CA LYS A 129 4.76 -6.95 18.24
C LYS A 129 5.82 -5.94 18.52
N ARG A 130 6.36 -5.33 17.45
CA ARG A 130 7.23 -4.17 17.54
C ARG A 130 6.59 -3.19 18.53
N GLU A 131 7.23 -3.02 19.68
CA GLU A 131 6.71 -2.08 20.66
C GLU A 131 6.71 -0.68 20.05
N ASN A 132 5.67 0.09 20.39
CA ASN A 132 5.56 1.48 19.99
C ASN A 132 6.81 2.24 20.46
N SER A 133 7.43 2.98 19.55
CA SER A 133 8.53 3.89 19.90
C SER A 133 8.05 4.99 20.85
N ILE A 134 8.97 5.77 21.42
CA ILE A 134 8.61 6.95 22.23
C ILE A 134 7.76 7.93 21.42
N ASP A 135 8.11 8.13 20.14
CA ASP A 135 7.36 8.96 19.21
C ASP A 135 5.94 8.39 18.97
N ASP A 136 5.82 7.07 18.81
CA ASP A 136 4.52 6.41 18.61
C ASP A 136 3.64 6.51 19.86
N LYS A 137 4.23 6.33 21.06
CA LYS A 137 3.51 6.50 22.33
C LYS A 137 3.02 7.94 22.51
N THR A 138 3.89 8.91 22.22
CA THR A 138 3.55 10.35 22.26
C THR A 138 2.43 10.68 21.26
N PHE A 139 2.54 10.17 20.03
CA PHE A 139 1.51 10.32 19.01
C PHE A 139 0.16 9.77 19.48
N MET A 140 0.15 8.53 19.98
CA MET A 140 -1.09 7.89 20.43
C MET A 140 -1.75 8.66 21.57
N GLN A 141 -0.95 9.16 22.52
CA GLN A 141 -1.44 9.99 23.62
C GLN A 141 -2.06 11.31 23.12
N GLN A 142 -1.42 11.99 22.16
CA GLN A 142 -1.92 13.25 21.59
C GLN A 142 -3.20 13.04 20.78
N VAL A 143 -3.28 11.96 20.01
CA VAL A 143 -4.47 11.65 19.21
C VAL A 143 -5.63 11.24 20.12
N GLU A 144 -5.40 10.39 21.11
CA GLU A 144 -6.43 9.95 22.06
C GLU A 144 -6.95 11.10 22.93
N SER A 145 -6.10 12.07 23.31
CA SER A 145 -6.53 13.21 24.11
C SER A 145 -7.25 14.30 23.31
N SER A 146 -7.04 14.38 21.99
CA SER A 146 -7.61 15.43 21.13
C SER A 146 -8.81 14.98 20.31
N ILE A 147 -8.99 13.66 20.11
CA ILE A 147 -10.06 13.13 19.28
C ILE A 147 -11.43 13.44 19.90
N HIS A 148 -12.32 14.02 19.08
CA HIS A 148 -13.72 14.19 19.41
C HIS A 148 -14.57 14.19 18.15
N LEU A 149 -15.86 13.87 18.28
CA LEU A 149 -16.79 13.86 17.15
C LEU A 149 -17.47 15.23 17.02
N GLU A 150 -17.32 15.88 15.88
CA GLU A 150 -17.94 17.16 15.53
C GLU A 150 -18.71 17.01 14.22
N ASN A 151 -20.02 17.27 14.23
CA ASN A 151 -20.88 17.21 13.02
C ASN A 151 -20.74 15.89 12.22
N GLN A 152 -20.66 14.76 12.93
CA GLN A 152 -20.47 13.40 12.36
C GLN A 152 -19.07 13.12 11.77
N HIS A 153 -18.10 14.02 11.94
CA HIS A 153 -16.71 13.81 11.56
C HIS A 153 -15.82 13.83 12.80
N TYR A 154 -14.82 12.95 12.86
CA TYR A 154 -13.83 13.04 13.92
C TYR A 154 -12.91 14.24 13.67
N CYS A 155 -12.62 14.98 14.73
CA CYS A 155 -11.67 16.08 14.74
C CYS A 155 -10.46 15.66 15.58
N ILE A 156 -9.26 15.76 15.01
CA ILE A 156 -8.01 15.33 15.64
C ILE A 156 -6.96 16.42 15.44
N ALA A 157 -6.33 16.86 16.54
CA ALA A 157 -5.26 17.86 16.51
C ALA A 157 -4.06 17.38 15.67
N LEU A 158 -3.29 18.33 15.13
CA LEU A 158 -2.04 17.99 14.45
C LEU A 158 -1.02 17.50 15.49
N PRO A 159 -0.48 16.27 15.35
CA PRO A 159 0.38 15.68 16.37
C PRO A 159 1.80 16.23 16.26
N PHE A 160 2.03 17.42 16.79
CA PHE A 160 3.33 18.06 16.78
C PHE A 160 4.32 17.35 17.71
N ARG A 161 5.57 17.24 17.25
CA ARG A 161 6.72 16.77 18.03
C ARG A 161 7.00 17.69 19.21
N ASP A 162 6.85 18.99 19.00
CA ASP A 162 6.96 20.03 20.02
C ASP A 162 5.72 20.93 19.96
N GLN A 163 4.99 20.99 21.07
CA GLN A 163 3.75 21.79 21.21
C GLN A 163 4.03 23.31 21.20
N HIS A 164 5.29 23.71 21.40
CA HIS A 164 5.74 25.09 21.39
C HIS A 164 6.54 25.44 20.12
N VAL A 165 6.43 24.62 19.07
CA VAL A 165 7.09 24.90 17.80
C VAL A 165 6.67 26.27 17.23
N VAL A 166 7.66 27.02 16.78
CA VAL A 166 7.48 28.32 16.14
C VAL A 166 7.90 28.19 14.67
N PHE A 167 6.95 28.35 13.77
CA PHE A 167 7.21 28.33 12.34
C PHE A 167 7.65 29.71 11.84
N PRO A 168 8.73 29.78 11.03
CA PRO A 168 9.09 31.00 10.33
C PRO A 168 8.05 31.30 9.24
N ASN A 169 7.77 32.59 8.99
CA ASN A 169 6.82 32.98 7.97
C ASN A 169 7.35 32.64 6.56
N ASN A 170 6.76 31.61 5.95
CA ASN A 170 7.13 31.13 4.62
C ASN A 170 6.21 31.64 3.49
N SER A 171 5.39 32.68 3.73
CA SER A 171 4.44 33.24 2.75
C SER A 171 5.10 33.53 1.40
N VAL A 172 6.30 34.12 1.40
CA VAL A 172 7.08 34.43 0.18
C VAL A 172 7.31 33.18 -0.67
N GLN A 173 7.53 32.02 -0.05
CA GLN A 173 7.71 30.75 -0.75
C GLN A 173 6.39 30.26 -1.35
N GLY A 174 5.29 30.38 -0.61
CA GLY A 174 3.94 30.04 -1.08
C GLY A 174 3.56 30.84 -2.32
N ILE A 175 3.66 32.17 -2.26
CA ILE A 175 3.37 33.08 -3.39
C ILE A 175 4.28 32.78 -4.59
N LYS A 176 5.58 32.57 -4.37
CA LYS A 176 6.52 32.22 -5.45
C LYS A 176 6.11 30.93 -6.17
N ARG A 177 5.69 29.91 -5.44
CA ARG A 177 5.22 28.63 -6.01
C ARG A 177 3.89 28.80 -6.75
N LEU A 178 2.97 29.60 -6.20
CA LEU A 178 1.71 29.93 -6.86
C LEU A 178 1.94 30.70 -8.17
N ASN A 179 2.83 31.69 -8.20
CA ASN A 179 3.20 32.39 -9.43
C ASN A 179 3.76 31.43 -10.49
N GLY A 180 4.53 30.42 -10.09
CA GLY A 180 4.95 29.33 -10.99
C GLY A 180 3.76 28.57 -11.60
N LEU A 181 2.70 28.36 -10.82
CA LEU A 181 1.44 27.74 -11.28
C LEU A 181 0.71 28.64 -12.29
N ARG A 182 0.70 29.96 -12.10
CA ARG A 182 0.12 30.93 -13.07
C ARG A 182 0.70 30.77 -14.46
N HIS A 183 2.03 30.63 -14.55
CA HIS A 183 2.72 30.41 -15.82
C HIS A 183 2.37 29.06 -16.47
N LYS A 184 2.08 28.02 -15.67
CA LYS A 184 1.61 26.73 -16.19
C LYS A 184 0.19 26.82 -16.71
N PHE A 185 -0.69 27.53 -16.00
CA PHE A 185 -2.08 27.77 -16.42
C PHE A 185 -2.13 28.51 -17.76
N ALA A 186 -1.26 29.50 -17.97
CA ALA A 186 -1.18 30.22 -19.25
C ALA A 186 -0.73 29.36 -20.45
N LYS A 187 -0.09 28.21 -20.20
CA LYS A 187 0.42 27.30 -21.25
C LYS A 187 -0.53 26.14 -21.55
N ASN A 188 -1.46 25.82 -20.65
CA ASN A 188 -2.31 24.65 -20.76
C ASN A 188 -3.67 24.91 -20.11
N ASP A 189 -4.64 25.27 -20.93
CA ASP A 189 -6.01 25.59 -20.50
C ASP A 189 -6.73 24.38 -19.89
N ASN A 190 -6.52 23.18 -20.42
CA ASN A 190 -7.11 21.97 -19.86
C ASN A 190 -6.58 21.69 -18.44
N PHE A 191 -5.27 21.85 -18.23
CA PHE A 191 -4.67 21.73 -16.89
C PHE A 191 -5.24 22.78 -15.95
N LYS A 192 -5.40 24.04 -16.39
CA LYS A 192 -6.04 25.11 -15.60
C LYS A 192 -7.46 24.72 -15.20
N GLN A 193 -8.29 24.32 -16.15
CA GLN A 193 -9.69 23.97 -15.91
C GLN A 193 -9.81 22.83 -14.89
N GLN A 194 -9.09 21.72 -15.09
CA GLN A 194 -9.13 20.58 -14.18
C GLN A 194 -8.63 20.95 -12.76
N TYR A 195 -7.65 21.85 -12.66
CA TYR A 195 -7.14 22.33 -11.38
C TYR A 195 -8.18 23.20 -10.67
N CYS A 196 -8.80 24.13 -11.39
CA CYS A 196 -9.87 24.98 -10.87
C CYS A 196 -11.05 24.12 -10.40
N ASP A 197 -11.48 23.13 -11.18
CA ASP A 197 -12.55 22.21 -10.80
C ASP A 197 -12.21 21.42 -9.53
N PHE A 198 -10.94 21.01 -9.35
CA PHE A 198 -10.49 20.37 -8.12
C PHE A 198 -10.58 21.33 -6.93
N MET A 199 -10.05 22.54 -7.07
CA MET A 199 -10.02 23.53 -5.99
C MET A 199 -11.42 23.99 -5.58
N SER A 200 -12.32 24.21 -6.54
CA SER A 200 -13.72 24.53 -6.26
C SER A 200 -14.39 23.40 -5.47
N LYS A 201 -14.19 22.13 -5.86
CA LYS A 201 -14.78 20.99 -5.15
C LYS A 201 -14.31 20.86 -3.71
N ILE A 202 -13.02 21.08 -3.41
CA ILE A 202 -12.53 20.99 -2.02
C ILE A 202 -13.08 22.13 -1.15
N ILE A 203 -13.27 23.33 -1.72
CA ILE A 203 -13.85 24.48 -1.03
C ILE A 203 -15.36 24.27 -0.81
N GLU A 204 -16.09 23.86 -1.85
CA GLU A 204 -17.54 23.57 -1.79
C GLU A 204 -17.88 22.46 -0.80
N LYS A 205 -17.05 21.40 -0.72
CA LYS A 205 -17.21 20.32 0.27
C LYS A 205 -16.81 20.75 1.69
N GLY A 206 -16.30 21.97 1.88
CA GLY A 206 -15.86 22.47 3.18
C GLY A 206 -14.58 21.79 3.71
N TYR A 207 -13.74 21.26 2.82
CA TYR A 207 -12.40 20.74 3.17
C TYR A 207 -11.36 21.86 3.23
N ALA A 208 -11.65 23.01 2.61
CA ALA A 208 -10.89 24.24 2.72
C ALA A 208 -11.84 25.42 2.92
N GLU A 209 -11.37 26.43 3.64
CA GLU A 209 -12.10 27.67 3.92
C GLU A 209 -11.18 28.88 3.72
N PRO A 210 -11.71 30.06 3.36
CA PRO A 210 -10.91 31.29 3.39
C PRO A 210 -10.45 31.57 4.83
N VAL A 211 -9.23 32.11 4.98
CA VAL A 211 -8.75 32.55 6.30
C VAL A 211 -9.60 33.74 6.78
N PRO A 212 -10.08 33.74 8.04
CA PRO A 212 -10.80 34.89 8.60
C PRO A 212 -9.97 36.16 8.51
N THR A 213 -10.59 37.30 8.19
CA THR A 213 -9.90 38.58 8.01
C THR A 213 -9.07 38.99 9.24
N GLU A 214 -9.53 38.63 10.44
CA GLU A 214 -8.85 38.86 11.71
C GLU A 214 -7.58 38.02 11.91
N ASP A 215 -7.47 36.88 11.21
CA ASP A 215 -6.35 35.94 11.29
C ASP A 215 -5.33 36.13 10.16
N VAL A 216 -5.61 36.95 9.14
CA VAL A 216 -4.73 37.12 7.96
C VAL A 216 -3.33 37.58 8.39
N ASP A 217 -3.26 38.61 9.24
CA ASP A 217 -2.01 39.21 9.74
C ASP A 217 -1.44 38.52 10.98
N ARG A 218 -1.97 37.34 11.34
CA ARG A 218 -1.49 36.55 12.48
C ARG A 218 0.00 36.22 12.32
N ASN A 219 0.80 36.56 13.33
CA ASN A 219 2.25 36.38 13.31
C ASN A 219 2.79 35.90 14.68
N ASP A 220 2.11 34.93 15.27
CA ASP A 220 2.48 34.28 16.53
C ASP A 220 3.37 33.04 16.35
N GLY A 221 3.85 32.80 15.12
CA GLY A 221 4.63 31.62 14.76
C GLY A 221 3.80 30.35 14.55
N LYS A 222 2.47 30.44 14.55
CA LYS A 222 1.57 29.30 14.31
C LYS A 222 0.94 29.30 12.91
N VAL A 223 1.64 29.91 11.96
CA VAL A 223 1.16 30.10 10.59
C VAL A 223 2.14 29.47 9.61
N TRP A 224 1.63 28.63 8.71
CA TRP A 224 2.44 27.98 7.68
C TRP A 224 1.69 27.83 6.36
N TYR A 225 2.36 28.19 5.26
CA TYR A 225 1.83 28.15 3.91
C TYR A 225 2.33 26.92 3.16
N LEU A 226 1.41 26.06 2.72
CA LEU A 226 1.65 24.87 1.94
C LEU A 226 1.62 25.19 0.44
N PRO A 227 2.74 25.00 -0.28
CA PRO A 227 2.72 24.97 -1.73
C PRO A 227 1.86 23.79 -2.22
N HIS A 228 1.16 23.97 -3.33
CA HIS A 228 0.40 22.90 -3.95
C HIS A 228 0.74 22.73 -5.43
N HIS A 229 0.61 21.51 -5.93
CA HIS A 229 0.88 21.18 -7.33
C HIS A 229 -0.03 20.07 -7.84
N GLY A 230 -0.26 20.08 -9.16
CA GLY A 230 -1.09 19.10 -9.85
C GLY A 230 -0.27 17.89 -10.30
N VAL A 231 -0.78 16.70 -10.01
CA VAL A 231 -0.22 15.42 -10.45
C VAL A 231 -1.29 14.66 -11.23
N TYR A 232 -0.89 14.10 -12.38
CA TYR A 232 -1.76 13.24 -13.16
C TYR A 232 -1.62 11.78 -12.74
N HIS A 233 -2.74 11.07 -12.68
CA HIS A 233 -2.72 9.66 -12.40
C HIS A 233 -2.12 8.88 -13.59
N ALA A 234 -1.08 8.08 -13.35
CA ALA A 234 -0.34 7.38 -14.42
C ALA A 234 -1.24 6.53 -15.35
N LYS A 235 -2.32 5.94 -14.80
CA LYS A 235 -3.29 5.13 -15.57
C LYS A 235 -4.55 5.88 -16.01
N LYS A 236 -4.75 7.12 -15.55
CA LYS A 236 -5.93 7.96 -15.82
C LYS A 236 -5.46 9.39 -16.06
N GLN A 237 -4.89 9.63 -17.24
CA GLN A 237 -4.25 10.90 -17.57
C GLN A 237 -5.24 12.09 -17.59
N ASP A 238 -6.54 11.81 -17.61
CA ASP A 238 -7.58 12.85 -17.61
C ASP A 238 -7.97 13.32 -16.20
N LYS A 239 -7.46 12.66 -15.14
CA LYS A 239 -7.80 13.01 -13.75
C LYS A 239 -6.59 13.60 -13.03
N ILE A 240 -6.60 14.92 -12.85
CA ILE A 240 -5.66 15.63 -12.00
C ILE A 240 -5.97 15.38 -10.51
N ARG A 241 -4.93 15.35 -9.69
CA ARG A 241 -5.02 15.49 -8.23
C ARG A 241 -4.15 16.67 -7.81
N VAL A 242 -4.66 17.54 -6.95
CA VAL A 242 -3.84 18.57 -6.34
C VAL A 242 -3.28 18.03 -5.04
N VAL A 243 -1.96 18.10 -4.90
CA VAL A 243 -1.22 17.66 -3.72
C VAL A 243 -0.65 18.88 -3.02
N PHE A 244 -0.87 18.98 -1.71
CA PHE A 244 -0.27 19.98 -0.85
C PHE A 244 1.04 19.41 -0.30
N ASP A 245 2.13 20.15 -0.49
CA ASP A 245 3.47 19.68 -0.20
C ASP A 245 3.90 20.07 1.22
N CYS A 246 3.63 19.18 2.17
CA CYS A 246 4.03 19.34 3.58
C CYS A 246 5.51 19.05 3.83
N SER A 247 6.26 18.63 2.81
CA SER A 247 7.69 18.30 2.90
C SER A 247 8.61 19.47 2.59
N VAL A 248 8.09 20.51 1.92
CA VAL A 248 8.86 21.69 1.55
C VAL A 248 9.45 22.35 2.80
N LYS A 249 10.77 22.54 2.76
CA LYS A 249 11.51 23.23 3.82
C LYS A 249 11.59 24.74 3.55
N TYR A 250 11.49 25.52 4.61
CA TYR A 250 11.82 26.94 4.65
C TYR A 250 12.58 27.21 5.95
N MET A 251 13.75 27.84 5.83
CA MET A 251 14.68 28.07 6.96
C MET A 251 14.95 26.79 7.80
N GLY A 252 15.09 25.64 7.13
CA GLY A 252 15.40 24.36 7.78
C GLY A 252 14.21 23.57 8.32
N ILE A 253 13.02 24.18 8.39
CA ILE A 253 11.80 23.56 8.94
C ILE A 253 10.81 23.23 7.81
N SER A 254 10.13 22.09 7.90
CA SER A 254 8.93 21.76 7.12
C SER A 254 7.83 21.24 8.03
N LEU A 255 6.57 21.29 7.61
CA LEU A 255 5.46 20.76 8.40
C LEU A 255 5.68 19.28 8.77
N ASN A 256 6.06 18.43 7.81
CA ASN A 256 6.33 17.02 8.07
C ASN A 256 7.50 16.77 9.03
N SER A 257 8.48 17.68 9.10
CA SER A 257 9.58 17.56 10.07
C SER A 257 9.13 17.82 11.50
N GLN A 258 8.03 18.54 11.69
CA GLN A 258 7.49 18.93 12.99
C GLN A 258 6.34 18.04 13.45
N LEU A 259 5.80 17.19 12.57
CA LEU A 259 4.73 16.25 12.90
C LEU A 259 5.31 14.87 13.29
N LEU A 260 4.65 14.23 14.25
CA LEU A 260 4.82 12.82 14.56
C LEU A 260 4.06 12.00 13.51
N GLN A 261 4.75 11.07 12.86
CA GLN A 261 4.13 10.19 11.86
C GLN A 261 3.09 9.25 12.50
N GLY A 262 3.35 8.81 13.74
CA GLY A 262 2.58 7.79 14.42
C GLY A 262 2.85 6.38 13.93
N PRO A 263 2.34 5.37 14.65
CA PRO A 263 2.56 3.97 14.31
C PRO A 263 1.80 3.59 13.04
N ASN A 264 2.26 2.55 12.35
CA ASN A 264 1.51 1.97 11.25
C ASN A 264 0.28 1.22 11.79
N LEU A 265 -0.87 1.90 11.79
CA LEU A 265 -2.16 1.35 12.21
C LEU A 265 -2.90 0.60 11.10
N ALA A 266 -2.36 0.57 9.87
CA ALA A 266 -2.96 -0.17 8.77
C ALA A 266 -2.70 -1.67 8.92
N ASN A 267 -3.69 -2.48 8.53
CA ASN A 267 -3.52 -3.93 8.53
C ASN A 267 -2.44 -4.38 7.54
N ASN A 268 -1.75 -5.48 7.89
CA ASN A 268 -0.83 -6.12 6.98
C ASN A 268 -1.58 -6.60 5.73
N LEU A 269 -1.21 -6.06 4.56
CA LEU A 269 -1.81 -6.39 3.27
C LEU A 269 -1.81 -7.89 2.99
N LEU A 270 -0.75 -8.63 3.33
CA LEU A 270 -0.72 -10.08 3.16
C LEU A 270 -1.79 -10.76 4.03
N GLY A 271 -1.93 -10.31 5.28
CA GLY A 271 -2.94 -10.80 6.20
C GLY A 271 -4.36 -10.57 5.66
N VAL A 272 -4.64 -9.35 5.18
CA VAL A 272 -5.91 -9.00 4.54
C VAL A 272 -6.16 -9.87 3.31
N LEU A 273 -5.17 -10.03 2.42
CA LEU A 273 -5.32 -10.83 1.20
C LEU A 273 -5.52 -12.33 1.48
N ILE A 274 -4.98 -12.86 2.58
CA ILE A 274 -5.21 -14.24 2.99
C ILE A 274 -6.65 -14.40 3.50
N ARG A 275 -7.10 -13.52 4.42
CA ARG A 275 -8.47 -13.56 4.97
C ARG A 275 -9.54 -13.31 3.91
N PHE A 276 -9.28 -12.40 2.97
CA PHE A 276 -10.13 -12.16 1.81
C PHE A 276 -10.39 -13.41 0.95
N ARG A 277 -9.53 -14.44 1.02
CA ARG A 277 -9.70 -15.71 0.30
C ARG A 277 -10.29 -16.85 1.15
N GLN A 278 -10.51 -16.64 2.44
CA GLN A 278 -11.00 -17.69 3.34
C GLN A 278 -12.48 -17.99 3.08
N ASP A 279 -13.27 -16.96 2.76
CA ASP A 279 -14.71 -17.08 2.56
C ASP A 279 -15.12 -17.04 1.09
N LYS A 280 -16.33 -17.55 0.82
CA LYS A 280 -16.88 -17.64 -0.55
C LYS A 280 -17.32 -16.29 -1.13
N ILE A 281 -17.63 -15.32 -0.27
CA ILE A 281 -18.19 -14.03 -0.65
C ILE A 281 -17.32 -12.94 -0.03
N ALA A 282 -16.88 -12.00 -0.85
CA ALA A 282 -16.10 -10.84 -0.46
C ALA A 282 -16.89 -9.55 -0.71
N VAL A 283 -16.87 -8.64 0.27
CA VAL A 283 -17.43 -7.30 0.16
C VAL A 283 -16.29 -6.30 0.11
N LEU A 284 -16.40 -5.31 -0.78
CA LEU A 284 -15.42 -4.24 -0.94
C LEU A 284 -16.12 -2.90 -0.75
N GLY A 285 -15.52 -2.03 0.06
CA GLY A 285 -15.97 -0.66 0.27
C GLY A 285 -14.80 0.30 0.12
N ASP A 286 -15.05 1.47 -0.46
CA ASP A 286 -14.08 2.56 -0.59
C ASP A 286 -14.58 3.75 0.23
N ILE A 287 -13.74 4.23 1.16
CA ILE A 287 -14.05 5.45 1.92
C ILE A 287 -13.57 6.63 1.08
N GLU A 288 -14.52 7.30 0.42
CA GLU A 288 -14.22 8.45 -0.42
C GLU A 288 -13.44 9.50 0.39
N SER A 289 -12.26 9.86 -0.11
CA SER A 289 -11.40 10.87 0.49
C SER A 289 -11.15 10.64 1.99
N MET A 290 -10.78 9.43 2.37
CA MET A 290 -10.58 9.00 3.77
C MET A 290 -9.89 10.03 4.67
N PHE A 291 -8.79 10.67 4.21
CA PHE A 291 -8.09 11.69 5.01
C PHE A 291 -8.95 12.94 5.27
N TYR A 292 -9.75 13.35 4.29
CA TYR A 292 -10.65 14.49 4.41
C TYR A 292 -11.87 14.21 5.31
N GLN A 293 -12.07 12.95 5.73
CA GLN A 293 -13.11 12.61 6.70
C GLN A 293 -12.72 13.01 8.14
N VAL A 294 -11.43 13.27 8.39
CA VAL A 294 -10.92 13.71 9.69
C VAL A 294 -10.66 15.21 9.67
N LYS A 295 -11.36 15.95 10.52
CA LYS A 295 -11.25 17.40 10.69
C LYS A 295 -10.02 17.77 11.52
N VAL A 296 -9.56 19.00 11.34
CA VAL A 296 -8.49 19.63 12.11
C VAL A 296 -9.09 20.75 12.97
N PRO A 297 -8.75 20.81 14.28
CA PRO A 297 -9.20 21.87 15.18
C PRO A 297 -8.82 23.25 14.68
N VAL A 298 -9.62 24.27 14.99
CA VAL A 298 -9.43 25.65 14.48
C VAL A 298 -8.05 26.18 14.86
N GLU A 299 -7.56 25.84 16.07
CA GLU A 299 -6.24 26.25 16.55
C GLU A 299 -5.08 25.82 15.63
N ASP A 300 -5.23 24.71 14.91
CA ASP A 300 -4.18 24.07 14.11
C ASP A 300 -4.34 24.32 12.59
N ARG A 301 -5.50 24.80 12.12
CA ARG A 301 -5.76 24.99 10.68
C ARG A 301 -4.80 25.97 10.02
N ASP A 302 -4.27 26.92 10.78
CA ASP A 302 -3.32 27.92 10.26
C ASP A 302 -1.94 27.36 9.91
N PHE A 303 -1.61 26.13 10.34
CA PHE A 303 -0.45 25.40 9.83
C PHE A 303 -0.68 24.79 8.43
N LEU A 304 -1.92 24.85 7.94
CA LEU A 304 -2.35 24.29 6.67
C LEU A 304 -2.86 25.39 5.71
N ARG A 305 -2.33 26.61 5.82
CA ARG A 305 -2.69 27.70 4.90
C ARG A 305 -2.15 27.44 3.50
N PHE A 306 -2.77 28.03 2.49
CA PHE A 306 -2.29 28.06 1.12
C PHE A 306 -2.84 29.28 0.40
N TYR A 307 -2.18 29.68 -0.69
CA TYR A 307 -2.66 30.79 -1.52
C TYR A 307 -3.46 30.26 -2.70
N TRP A 308 -4.61 30.86 -2.98
CA TRP A 308 -5.42 30.51 -4.15
C TRP A 308 -6.13 31.73 -4.74
N TRP A 309 -6.40 31.69 -6.04
CA TRP A 309 -7.18 32.71 -6.73
C TRP A 309 -8.67 32.38 -6.59
N GLU A 310 -9.44 33.33 -6.07
CA GLU A 310 -10.89 33.19 -5.97
C GLU A 310 -11.50 32.89 -7.35
N ASN A 311 -12.36 31.88 -7.43
CA ASN A 311 -12.94 31.36 -8.67
C ASN A 311 -11.90 30.95 -9.74
N GLY A 312 -10.65 30.71 -9.37
CA GLY A 312 -9.57 30.38 -10.31
C GLY A 312 -9.15 31.56 -11.21
N ASN A 313 -9.53 32.79 -10.86
CA ASN A 313 -9.19 33.97 -11.64
C ASN A 313 -7.74 34.41 -11.38
N VAL A 314 -6.83 33.98 -12.25
CA VAL A 314 -5.39 34.28 -12.13
C VAL A 314 -5.02 35.76 -12.26
N ASP A 315 -5.96 36.61 -12.67
CA ASP A 315 -5.76 38.05 -12.83
C ASP A 315 -6.14 38.85 -11.58
N THR A 316 -6.76 38.21 -10.58
CA THR A 316 -6.98 38.83 -9.26
C THR A 316 -5.80 38.54 -8.33
N GLU A 317 -5.72 39.31 -7.24
CA GLU A 317 -4.80 38.99 -6.16
C GLU A 317 -5.17 37.63 -5.52
N PRO A 318 -4.18 36.75 -5.27
CA PRO A 318 -4.40 35.54 -4.48
C PRO A 318 -4.88 35.87 -3.06
N LYS A 319 -5.76 35.03 -2.53
CA LYS A 319 -6.21 35.10 -1.12
C LYS A 319 -5.68 33.91 -0.33
N GLU A 320 -5.55 34.08 0.98
CA GLU A 320 -5.26 32.97 1.90
C GLU A 320 -6.48 32.08 2.13
N TYR A 321 -6.27 30.79 1.97
CA TYR A 321 -7.19 29.74 2.39
C TYR A 321 -6.48 28.84 3.40
N ARG A 322 -7.24 28.07 4.18
CA ARG A 322 -6.71 27.02 5.06
C ARG A 322 -7.51 25.74 4.93
N MET A 323 -6.83 24.60 5.02
CA MET A 323 -7.50 23.31 5.06
C MET A 323 -8.16 23.10 6.42
N THR A 324 -9.35 22.51 6.43
CA THR A 324 -10.13 22.21 7.65
C THR A 324 -10.01 20.75 8.08
N VAL A 325 -9.27 19.95 7.30
CA VAL A 325 -9.16 18.49 7.40
C VAL A 325 -7.72 18.02 7.25
N HIS A 326 -7.44 16.82 7.73
CA HIS A 326 -6.18 16.13 7.48
C HIS A 326 -6.02 15.90 5.98
N LEU A 327 -4.84 16.19 5.44
CA LEU A 327 -4.63 16.28 4.00
C LEU A 327 -3.58 15.30 3.49
N PHE A 328 -3.72 14.93 2.21
CA PHE A 328 -2.72 14.10 1.54
C PHE A 328 -1.41 14.86 1.41
N GLY A 329 -0.32 14.31 1.96
CA GLY A 329 1.02 14.91 1.96
C GLY A 329 1.60 15.12 3.35
N ALA A 330 0.76 15.17 4.39
CA ALA A 330 1.21 15.20 5.78
C ALA A 330 1.58 13.79 6.28
N THR A 331 2.71 13.66 6.98
CA THR A 331 3.21 12.37 7.49
C THR A 331 2.30 11.73 8.54
N SER A 332 1.59 12.54 9.32
CA SER A 332 0.68 12.07 10.38
C SER A 332 -0.69 11.63 9.88
N SER A 333 -1.16 12.15 8.75
CA SER A 333 -2.54 11.98 8.29
C SER A 333 -2.99 10.53 8.08
N PRO A 334 -2.15 9.60 7.55
CA PRO A 334 -2.51 8.19 7.48
C PRO A 334 -2.81 7.60 8.86
N SER A 335 -1.96 7.86 9.85
CA SER A 335 -2.12 7.34 11.21
C SER A 335 -3.33 7.96 11.90
N CYS A 336 -3.55 9.28 11.77
CA CYS A 336 -4.74 9.95 12.32
C CYS A 336 -6.03 9.38 11.72
N SER A 337 -6.05 9.12 10.41
CA SER A 337 -7.24 8.62 9.72
C SER A 337 -7.54 7.16 10.04
N ASN A 338 -6.51 6.32 10.15
CA ASN A 338 -6.69 4.94 10.61
C ASN A 338 -7.14 4.90 12.07
N TYR A 339 -6.59 5.75 12.93
CA TYR A 339 -7.06 5.86 14.31
C TYR A 339 -8.53 6.25 14.38
N ALA A 340 -8.95 7.28 13.61
CA ALA A 340 -10.36 7.69 13.56
C ALA A 340 -11.27 6.55 13.08
N LEU A 341 -10.84 5.78 12.07
CA LEU A 341 -11.60 4.62 11.57
C LEU A 341 -11.73 3.51 12.64
N GLN A 342 -10.64 3.17 13.32
CA GLN A 342 -10.67 2.20 14.42
C GLN A 342 -11.52 2.71 15.59
N ASN A 343 -11.44 4.01 15.90
CA ASN A 343 -12.25 4.62 16.96
C ASN A 343 -13.75 4.58 16.60
N THR A 344 -14.09 4.78 15.32
CA THR A 344 -15.46 4.63 14.81
C THR A 344 -16.01 3.23 15.12
N ALA A 345 -15.22 2.19 14.86
CA ALA A 345 -15.62 0.80 15.15
C ALA A 345 -15.78 0.57 16.66
N LYS A 346 -14.83 1.06 17.48
CA LYS A 346 -14.88 0.92 18.94
C LYS A 346 -16.11 1.59 19.54
N GLU A 347 -16.41 2.84 19.17
CA GLU A 347 -17.53 3.61 19.73
C GLU A 347 -18.90 3.08 19.30
N ASN A 348 -18.97 2.36 18.17
CA ASN A 348 -20.22 1.80 17.66
C ASN A 348 -20.31 0.28 17.85
N LYS A 349 -19.41 -0.30 18.66
CA LYS A 349 -19.35 -1.75 18.90
C LYS A 349 -20.67 -2.34 19.42
N ASP A 350 -21.42 -1.61 20.22
CA ASP A 350 -22.69 -2.07 20.77
C ASP A 350 -23.87 -1.91 19.80
N LYS A 351 -23.70 -1.18 18.70
CA LYS A 351 -24.75 -0.90 17.71
C LYS A 351 -24.71 -1.84 16.51
N PHE A 352 -23.61 -2.57 16.32
CA PHE A 352 -23.39 -3.45 15.17
C PHE A 352 -22.95 -4.84 15.62
N ASP A 353 -23.14 -5.82 14.74
CA ASP A 353 -22.69 -7.20 14.99
C ASP A 353 -21.17 -7.24 15.15
N SER A 354 -20.67 -8.14 16.01
CA SER A 354 -19.23 -8.31 16.25
C SER A 354 -18.43 -8.55 14.97
N LEU A 355 -19.03 -9.18 13.95
CA LEU A 355 -18.41 -9.39 12.64
C LEU A 355 -18.10 -8.07 11.91
N VAL A 356 -18.96 -7.05 12.04
CA VAL A 356 -18.75 -5.73 11.41
C VAL A 356 -17.58 -5.00 12.06
N ILE A 357 -17.45 -5.14 13.38
CA ILE A 357 -16.36 -4.56 14.15
C ILE A 357 -15.04 -5.26 13.82
N GLU A 358 -15.05 -6.59 13.77
CA GLU A 358 -13.88 -7.39 13.39
C GLU A 358 -13.40 -7.09 11.96
N TYR A 359 -14.32 -6.85 11.02
CA TYR A 359 -13.97 -6.40 9.67
C TYR A 359 -13.23 -5.05 9.69
N THR A 360 -13.74 -4.09 10.46
CA THR A 360 -13.11 -2.77 10.54
C THR A 360 -11.75 -2.84 11.22
N ASP A 361 -11.55 -3.75 12.17
CA ASP A 361 -10.25 -3.91 12.83
C ASP A 361 -9.24 -4.69 11.97
N LYS A 362 -9.67 -5.71 11.21
CA LYS A 362 -8.77 -6.67 10.56
C LYS A 362 -8.70 -6.59 9.04
N GLU A 363 -9.68 -6.02 8.35
CA GLU A 363 -9.81 -6.14 6.89
C GLU A 363 -9.64 -4.82 6.12
N HIS A 364 -9.50 -3.68 6.81
CA HIS A 364 -9.27 -2.40 6.13
C HIS A 364 -7.82 -2.25 5.67
N VAL A 365 -7.63 -1.60 4.52
CA VAL A 365 -6.31 -1.14 4.03
C VAL A 365 -6.42 0.33 3.69
N CYS A 366 -5.63 1.15 4.37
CA CYS A 366 -5.43 2.55 4.00
C CYS A 366 -4.23 2.65 3.06
N ARG A 367 -4.37 3.34 1.93
CA ARG A 367 -3.33 3.50 0.91
C ARG A 367 -2.75 4.91 0.88
#